data_AF-A0A5C5XWJ3-F1
#
_entry.id   AF-A0A5C5XWJ3-F1
#
_cell.length_a   1.000
_cell.length_b   1.000
_cell.length_c   1.000
_cell.angle_alpha   90.00
_cell.angle_beta   90.00
_cell.angle_gamma   90.00
#
_symmetry.space_group_name_H-M   'P 1'
#
loop_
_entity.id
_entity.type
_entity.pdbx_description
1 polymer ?
#
loop_
_entity_poly.entity_id
_entity_poly.type
_entity_poly.pdbx_seq_one_letter_code
_entity_poly.pdbx_strand_id
1 'polypeptide(L)'
;MFGRHNGKESQQDSFPRACYNCRMSHTPPPWRFRFSLLNLLLFATVVVMGLVIVRLAPLREEVRRLRQEAGVLNIDDPTKIQAIQRPRRFNSDWTWRIYLPPGGHYGVAVQVNELPESGVSPLPIFPNADTSHGFDHQILATGLSPGEWLITLSTWQRPSGDAAYGLSIKPSASSSSSMKAAPRSGEHTVSAEIHATPDQWPLDKDGRLLSLGTEVQATSVEREPGDQLVLLNRRFVHSENLANGVKSYSMPDTPPTDGVALWIVSKPPEE
;
A
#
# COMPACT_ATOMS: atom_id res chain seq x y z
N MET A 1 0.82 33.89 -16.73
CA MET A 1 0.84 34.32 -18.14
C MET A 1 -0.56 34.19 -18.70
N PHE A 2 -1.20 35.32 -18.97
CA PHE A 2 -2.57 35.42 -19.50
C PHE A 2 -2.51 35.56 -21.02
N GLY A 3 -3.27 34.75 -21.75
CA GLY A 3 -3.45 34.85 -23.20
C GLY A 3 -4.90 35.10 -23.58
N ARG A 4 -5.27 36.39 -23.70
CA ARG A 4 -6.51 36.90 -24.31
C ARG A 4 -6.41 36.86 -25.85
N HIS A 5 -7.59 36.84 -26.48
CA HIS A 5 -8.06 37.59 -27.68
C HIS A 5 -8.84 36.66 -28.63
N ASN A 6 -10.18 36.75 -28.68
CA ASN A 6 -10.98 37.74 -29.43
C ASN A 6 -10.72 37.72 -30.94
N GLY A 7 -11.56 36.99 -31.67
CA GLY A 7 -11.77 37.14 -33.11
C GLY A 7 -13.23 37.51 -33.38
N LYS A 8 -13.51 38.82 -33.36
CA LYS A 8 -14.71 39.46 -33.91
C LYS A 8 -14.28 40.09 -35.24
N GLU A 9 -15.01 39.86 -36.32
CA GLU A 9 -15.38 40.83 -37.37
C GLU A 9 -16.06 40.06 -38.50
N SER A 10 -17.35 40.25 -38.72
CA SER A 10 -17.96 41.36 -39.46
C SER A 10 -17.75 41.20 -40.96
N GLN A 11 -18.73 40.58 -41.62
CA GLN A 11 -18.99 40.86 -43.02
C GLN A 11 -20.47 41.15 -43.19
N GLN A 12 -20.71 42.44 -43.32
CA GLN A 12 -21.99 43.11 -43.43
C GLN A 12 -22.05 43.60 -44.87
N ASP A 13 -22.80 42.90 -45.72
CA ASP A 13 -23.21 43.45 -47.01
C ASP A 13 -24.69 43.19 -47.24
N SER A 14 -25.39 44.29 -47.00
CA SER A 14 -26.65 44.75 -47.58
C SER A 14 -26.94 44.24 -48.98
N PHE A 15 -28.20 43.84 -49.25
CA PHE A 15 -28.97 44.13 -50.46
C PHE A 15 -30.46 43.69 -50.29
N PRO A 16 -31.39 44.11 -51.17
CA PRO A 16 -32.53 44.91 -50.76
C PRO A 16 -33.86 44.15 -50.57
N ARG A 17 -34.72 44.85 -49.84
CA ARG A 17 -36.17 44.64 -49.71
C ARG A 17 -36.83 44.46 -51.08
N ALA A 18 -37.51 43.33 -51.26
CA ALA A 18 -38.63 43.23 -52.19
C ALA A 18 -39.64 42.16 -51.72
N CYS A 19 -40.88 42.63 -51.62
CA CYS A 19 -42.12 41.87 -51.83
C CYS A 19 -42.54 40.84 -50.77
N TYR A 20 -43.12 41.42 -49.72
CA TYR A 20 -44.32 40.99 -49.01
C TYR A 20 -45.23 40.01 -49.79
N ASN A 21 -45.64 38.96 -49.09
CA ASN A 21 -46.82 38.10 -49.36
C ASN A 21 -46.81 37.23 -50.63
N CYS A 22 -46.20 36.06 -50.51
CA CYS A 22 -46.86 34.82 -50.92
C CYS A 22 -46.98 33.90 -49.69
N ARG A 23 -48.08 34.10 -48.99
CA ARG A 23 -48.57 33.28 -47.87
C ARG A 23 -48.98 31.91 -48.41
N MET A 24 -48.02 31.05 -48.74
CA MET A 24 -48.26 29.61 -48.81
C MET A 24 -48.00 29.04 -47.42
N SER A 25 -49.09 28.70 -46.74
CA SER A 25 -49.10 27.98 -45.47
C SER A 25 -48.51 26.58 -45.66
N HIS A 26 -47.18 26.48 -45.74
CA HIS A 26 -46.48 25.24 -45.48
C HIS A 26 -46.60 24.99 -43.98
N THR A 27 -47.72 24.39 -43.55
CA THR A 27 -47.70 23.65 -42.28
C THR A 27 -46.58 22.62 -42.44
N PRO A 28 -45.48 22.72 -41.68
CA PRO A 28 -44.40 21.75 -41.77
C PRO A 28 -45.04 20.37 -41.58
N PRO A 29 -44.75 19.41 -42.48
CA PRO A 29 -45.35 18.09 -42.37
C PRO A 29 -45.09 17.59 -40.94
N PRO A 30 -46.13 17.13 -40.21
CA PRO A 30 -45.97 16.72 -38.83
C PRO A 30 -44.86 15.67 -38.79
N TRP A 31 -43.83 15.95 -38.00
CA TRP A 31 -42.62 15.16 -37.92
C TRP A 31 -42.97 13.81 -37.30
N ARG A 32 -43.46 12.89 -38.12
CA ARG A 32 -43.83 11.54 -37.72
C ARG A 32 -42.53 10.76 -37.57
N PHE A 33 -41.99 10.76 -36.35
CA PHE A 33 -40.91 9.86 -35.99
C PHE A 33 -41.39 8.42 -36.22
N ARG A 34 -40.97 7.85 -37.35
CA ARG A 34 -41.09 6.42 -37.58
C ARG A 34 -39.98 5.75 -36.77
N PHE A 35 -40.18 5.69 -35.46
CA PHE A 35 -39.37 4.83 -34.60
C PHE A 35 -39.67 3.40 -35.02
N SER A 36 -38.74 2.83 -35.77
CA SER A 36 -38.68 1.39 -35.96
C SER A 36 -38.66 0.76 -34.57
N LEU A 37 -39.62 -0.13 -34.28
CA LEU A 37 -39.74 -0.83 -33.00
C LEU A 37 -38.41 -1.52 -32.61
N LEU A 38 -37.65 -1.94 -33.62
CA LEU A 38 -36.31 -2.50 -33.47
C LEU A 38 -35.30 -1.49 -32.89
N ASN A 39 -35.32 -0.24 -33.35
CA ASN A 39 -34.43 0.82 -32.81
C ASN A 39 -34.79 1.16 -31.36
N LEU A 40 -36.08 1.14 -31.02
CA LEU A 40 -36.51 1.36 -29.64
C LEU A 40 -36.06 0.23 -28.71
N LEU A 41 -36.16 -1.01 -29.16
CA LEU A 41 -35.70 -2.18 -28.40
C LEU A 41 -34.18 -2.15 -28.22
N LEU A 42 -33.42 -1.82 -29.27
CA LEU A 42 -31.96 -1.69 -29.21
C LEU A 42 -31.53 -0.54 -28.30
N PHE A 43 -32.22 0.59 -28.35
CA PHE A 43 -31.94 1.69 -27.42
C PHE A 43 -32.22 1.29 -25.98
N ALA A 44 -33.35 0.63 -25.72
CA ALA A 44 -33.70 0.15 -24.39
C ALA A 44 -32.65 -0.83 -23.83
N THR A 45 -32.14 -1.77 -24.64
CA THR A 45 -31.09 -2.70 -24.20
C THR A 45 -29.79 -1.97 -23.87
N VAL A 46 -29.37 -0.99 -24.68
CA VAL A 46 -28.19 -0.16 -24.40
C VAL A 46 -28.36 0.64 -23.10
N VAL A 47 -29.52 1.23 -22.87
CA VAL A 47 -29.82 1.98 -21.63
C VAL A 47 -29.79 1.06 -20.40
N VAL A 48 -30.41 -0.12 -20.47
CA VAL A 48 -30.40 -1.09 -19.37
C VAL A 48 -28.98 -1.58 -19.09
N MET A 49 -28.20 -1.89 -20.13
CA MET A 49 -26.80 -2.30 -20.00
C MET A 49 -25.96 -1.19 -19.36
N GLY A 50 -26.16 0.06 -19.78
CA GLY A 50 -25.51 1.24 -19.19
C GLY A 50 -25.83 1.40 -17.71
N LEU A 51 -27.10 1.26 -17.32
CA LEU A 51 -27.53 1.30 -15.91
C LEU A 51 -26.87 0.19 -15.08
N VAL A 52 -26.77 -1.03 -15.61
CA VAL A 52 -26.09 -2.14 -14.92
C VAL A 52 -24.61 -1.83 -14.69
N ILE A 53 -23.90 -1.31 -15.70
CA ILE A 53 -22.48 -0.93 -15.56
C ILE A 53 -22.28 0.13 -14.48
N VAL A 54 -23.13 1.17 -14.45
CA VAL A 54 -23.07 2.23 -13.44
C VAL A 54 -23.32 1.67 -12.03
N ARG A 55 -24.22 0.69 -11.89
CA ARG A 55 -24.50 0.03 -10.60
C ARG A 55 -23.41 -0.93 -10.16
N LEU A 56 -22.64 -1.50 -11.09
CA LEU A 56 -21.54 -2.43 -10.78
C LEU A 56 -20.30 -1.73 -10.23
N ALA A 57 -20.08 -0.46 -10.55
CA ALA A 57 -18.92 0.30 -10.06
C ALA A 57 -18.78 0.33 -8.51
N PRO A 58 -19.81 0.73 -7.73
CA PRO A 58 -19.70 0.75 -6.26
C PRO A 58 -19.57 -0.67 -5.66
N LEU A 59 -20.16 -1.69 -6.30
CA LEU A 59 -20.03 -3.08 -5.86
C LEU A 59 -18.60 -3.60 -6.01
N ARG A 60 -17.89 -3.21 -7.07
CA ARG A 60 -16.48 -3.56 -7.26
C ARG A 60 -15.59 -2.89 -6.22
N GLU A 61 -15.86 -1.62 -5.92
CA GLU A 61 -15.13 -0.90 -4.87
C GLU A 61 -15.35 -1.53 -3.50
N GLU A 62 -16.58 -1.94 -3.21
CA GLU A 62 -16.90 -2.61 -1.95
C GLU A 62 -16.24 -3.99 -1.84
N VAL A 63 -16.25 -4.78 -2.92
CA VAL A 63 -15.51 -6.06 -2.95
C VAL A 63 -14.01 -5.82 -2.78
N ARG A 64 -13.45 -4.76 -3.37
CA ARG A 64 -12.05 -4.37 -3.20
C ARG A 64 -11.75 -4.01 -1.75
N ARG A 65 -12.59 -3.17 -1.13
CA ARG A 65 -12.50 -2.79 0.29
C ARG A 65 -12.56 -4.01 1.20
N LEU A 66 -13.55 -4.89 1.02
CA LEU A 66 -13.71 -6.10 1.84
C LEU A 66 -12.55 -7.09 1.67
N ARG A 67 -12.00 -7.20 0.45
CA ARG A 67 -10.77 -7.99 0.21
C ARG A 67 -9.58 -7.38 0.94
N GLN A 68 -9.46 -6.05 0.92
CA GLN A 68 -8.39 -5.36 1.65
C GLN A 68 -8.52 -5.60 3.16
N GLU A 69 -9.73 -5.50 3.72
CA GLU A 69 -10.01 -5.81 5.12
C GLU A 69 -9.71 -7.28 5.47
N ALA A 70 -9.94 -8.20 4.53
CA ALA A 70 -9.57 -9.60 4.71
C ALA A 70 -8.05 -9.86 4.59
N GLY A 71 -7.26 -8.86 4.22
CA GLY A 71 -5.83 -9.01 3.94
C GLY A 71 -5.56 -9.82 2.66
N VAL A 72 -6.49 -9.80 1.71
CA VAL A 72 -6.31 -10.38 0.38
C VAL A 72 -5.59 -9.34 -0.48
N LEU A 73 -4.38 -9.69 -0.91
CA LEU A 73 -3.59 -8.86 -1.82
C LEU A 73 -4.19 -8.95 -3.23
N ASN A 74 -4.60 -7.82 -3.79
CA ASN A 74 -5.05 -7.72 -5.16
C ASN A 74 -3.92 -7.11 -5.99
N ILE A 75 -3.31 -7.89 -6.87
CA ILE A 75 -2.17 -7.45 -7.68
C ILE A 75 -2.71 -6.78 -8.92
N ASP A 76 -2.85 -5.45 -8.88
CA ASP A 76 -3.34 -4.66 -10.03
C ASP A 76 -2.23 -4.49 -11.09
N ASP A 77 -1.00 -4.23 -10.67
CA ASP A 77 0.20 -4.17 -11.53
C ASP A 77 1.29 -5.17 -11.09
N PRO A 78 1.56 -6.24 -11.87
CA PRO A 78 2.55 -7.26 -11.52
C PRO A 78 4.01 -6.79 -11.68
N THR A 79 4.25 -5.55 -12.13
CA THR A 79 5.60 -4.97 -12.26
C THR A 79 6.06 -4.23 -11.01
N LYS A 80 5.15 -4.02 -10.05
CA LYS A 80 5.39 -3.19 -8.86
C LYS A 80 5.38 -4.00 -7.58
N ILE A 81 6.11 -3.50 -6.59
CA ILE A 81 6.11 -4.07 -5.25
C ILE A 81 4.80 -3.63 -4.59
N GLN A 82 4.02 -4.60 -4.14
CA GLN A 82 2.75 -4.33 -3.47
C GLN A 82 2.73 -5.00 -2.10
N ALA A 83 2.28 -4.30 -1.08
CA ALA A 83 2.07 -4.87 0.25
C ALA A 83 0.67 -4.52 0.78
N ILE A 84 0.11 -5.46 1.53
CA ILE A 84 -1.10 -5.27 2.30
C ILE A 84 -0.89 -5.77 3.72
N GLN A 85 -1.31 -4.97 4.69
CA GLN A 85 -1.30 -5.42 6.08
C GLN A 85 -2.51 -6.32 6.36
N ARG A 86 -2.29 -7.43 7.04
CA ARG A 86 -3.37 -8.30 7.51
C ARG A 86 -3.92 -7.82 8.85
N PRO A 87 -5.22 -8.02 9.13
CA PRO A 87 -5.77 -7.79 10.45
C PRO A 87 -4.96 -8.50 11.53
N ARG A 88 -4.59 -7.76 12.58
CA ARG A 88 -3.82 -8.30 13.69
C ARG A 88 -4.66 -9.33 14.46
N ARG A 89 -4.06 -10.47 14.79
CA ARG A 89 -4.63 -11.44 15.74
C ARG A 89 -4.26 -11.10 17.19
N PHE A 90 -3.05 -10.56 17.38
CA PHE A 90 -2.48 -10.18 18.66
C PHE A 90 -1.95 -8.75 18.58
N ASN A 91 -1.95 -8.03 19.70
CA ASN A 91 -1.51 -6.62 19.74
C ASN A 91 -0.01 -6.44 19.45
N SER A 92 0.76 -7.51 19.53
CA SER A 92 2.21 -7.55 19.40
C SER A 92 2.70 -8.14 18.08
N ASP A 93 1.79 -8.52 17.18
CA ASP A 93 2.09 -9.16 15.91
C ASP A 93 1.60 -8.30 14.76
N TRP A 94 2.49 -8.06 13.80
CA TRP A 94 2.17 -7.41 12.56
C TRP A 94 2.49 -8.35 11.42
N THR A 95 1.51 -8.60 10.58
CA THR A 95 1.66 -9.47 9.42
C THR A 95 1.34 -8.70 8.16
N TRP A 96 2.25 -8.74 7.19
CA TRP A 96 2.06 -8.19 5.85
C TRP A 96 2.11 -9.32 4.83
N ARG A 97 1.24 -9.22 3.82
CA ARG A 97 1.33 -10.01 2.61
C ARG A 97 1.87 -9.13 1.50
N ILE A 98 2.93 -9.57 0.85
CA ILE A 98 3.73 -8.76 -0.07
C ILE A 98 3.85 -9.53 -1.38
N TYR A 99 3.71 -8.82 -2.48
CA TYR A 99 4.02 -9.29 -3.81
C TYR A 99 5.32 -8.63 -4.29
N LEU A 100 6.26 -9.46 -4.72
CA LEU A 100 7.54 -9.05 -5.28
C LEU A 100 7.53 -9.33 -6.79
N PRO A 101 7.73 -8.31 -7.65
CA PRO A 101 7.66 -8.48 -9.08
C PRO A 101 8.84 -9.32 -9.63
N PRO A 102 8.67 -9.98 -10.79
CA PRO A 102 9.73 -10.78 -11.42
C PRO A 102 10.94 -9.94 -11.83
N GLY A 103 12.12 -10.57 -11.91
CA GLY A 103 13.35 -9.93 -12.41
C GLY A 103 14.16 -9.13 -11.39
N GLY A 104 13.67 -8.97 -10.16
CA GLY A 104 14.40 -8.29 -9.07
C GLY A 104 14.98 -9.23 -8.04
N HIS A 105 15.98 -8.75 -7.29
CA HIS A 105 16.46 -9.36 -6.06
C HIS A 105 16.00 -8.53 -4.87
N TYR A 106 15.35 -9.17 -3.90
CA TYR A 106 14.75 -8.46 -2.78
C TYR A 106 15.37 -8.89 -1.45
N GLY A 107 15.40 -7.95 -0.52
CA GLY A 107 15.77 -8.16 0.86
C GLY A 107 14.73 -7.56 1.80
N VAL A 108 14.63 -8.13 3.00
CA VAL A 108 13.84 -7.61 4.11
C VAL A 108 14.80 -7.11 5.15
N ALA A 109 14.68 -5.83 5.49
CA ALA A 109 15.48 -5.20 6.52
C ALA A 109 14.59 -4.85 7.72
N VAL A 110 15.09 -5.15 8.91
CA VAL A 110 14.52 -4.70 10.18
C VAL A 110 15.59 -3.92 10.92
N GLN A 111 15.27 -2.73 11.39
CA GLN A 111 16.09 -1.99 12.34
C GLN A 111 15.32 -1.83 13.64
N VAL A 112 16.01 -2.08 14.75
CA VAL A 112 15.47 -1.93 16.10
C VAL A 112 16.29 -0.92 16.86
N ASN A 113 15.62 0.07 17.43
CA ASN A 113 16.21 1.26 18.03
C ASN A 113 17.04 2.10 17.04
N GLU A 114 17.57 3.23 17.53
CA GLU A 114 18.39 4.17 16.75
C GLU A 114 17.74 4.61 15.42
N LEU A 115 16.41 4.69 15.39
CA LEU A 115 15.68 5.05 14.18
C LEU A 115 15.98 6.52 13.82
N PRO A 116 16.44 6.80 12.58
CA PRO A 116 16.86 8.14 12.17
C PRO A 116 15.70 9.11 12.29
N GLU A 117 15.93 10.33 12.78
CA GLU A 117 14.87 11.32 13.02
C GLU A 117 13.98 11.60 11.80
N SER A 118 14.56 11.53 10.59
CA SER A 118 13.87 11.71 9.31
C SER A 118 12.74 10.68 9.07
N GLY A 119 12.73 9.56 9.81
CA GLY A 119 11.79 8.46 9.60
C GLY A 119 12.06 7.64 8.33
N VAL A 120 13.11 7.98 7.59
CA VAL A 120 13.60 7.26 6.42
C VAL A 120 14.87 6.56 6.84
N SER A 121 14.87 5.22 6.81
CA SER A 121 16.04 4.43 7.21
C SER A 121 17.29 4.91 6.46
N PRO A 122 18.44 5.03 7.14
CA PRO A 122 19.65 5.57 6.53
C PRO A 122 20.29 4.46 5.69
N LEU A 123 19.84 4.40 4.44
CA LEU A 123 20.41 3.67 3.31
C LEU A 123 20.27 2.13 3.33
N PRO A 124 19.81 1.53 2.23
CA PRO A 124 19.88 0.09 2.03
C PRO A 124 21.33 -0.27 1.68
N ILE A 125 22.16 -0.52 2.69
CA ILE A 125 23.39 -1.27 2.42
C ILE A 125 22.92 -2.69 2.20
N PHE A 126 22.76 -3.09 0.93
CA PHE A 126 22.81 -4.50 0.60
C PHE A 126 24.20 -4.95 1.01
N PRO A 127 24.37 -5.75 2.08
CA PRO A 127 25.64 -6.36 2.35
C PRO A 127 25.97 -7.15 1.09
N ASN A 128 27.16 -6.92 0.56
CA ASN A 128 27.74 -7.87 -0.38
C ASN A 128 27.59 -9.26 0.28
N ALA A 129 27.29 -10.29 -0.50
CA ALA A 129 26.97 -11.63 0.01
C ALA A 129 27.97 -12.18 1.04
N ASP A 130 29.18 -11.63 1.09
CA ASP A 130 30.27 -11.99 1.98
C ASP A 130 30.34 -11.17 3.29
N THR A 131 29.48 -10.17 3.48
CA THR A 131 29.56 -9.23 4.62
C THR A 131 28.49 -9.55 5.66
N SER A 132 28.66 -10.66 6.39
CA SER A 132 27.93 -10.90 7.63
C SER A 132 28.55 -10.07 8.76
N HIS A 133 28.51 -8.74 8.65
CA HIS A 133 28.74 -7.91 9.83
C HIS A 133 27.45 -7.93 10.64
N GLY A 134 27.52 -8.50 11.84
CA GLY A 134 26.48 -8.36 12.84
C GLY A 134 26.36 -6.89 13.21
N PHE A 135 25.49 -6.17 12.52
CA PHE A 135 24.95 -4.94 13.06
C PHE A 135 24.03 -5.37 14.19
N ASP A 136 24.41 -5.10 15.44
CA ASP A 136 23.69 -5.51 16.66
C ASP A 136 22.19 -5.11 16.66
N HIS A 137 21.78 -4.25 15.73
CA HIS A 137 20.46 -3.65 15.64
C HIS A 137 19.77 -3.82 14.28
N GLN A 138 20.37 -4.52 13.31
CA GLN A 138 19.75 -4.75 11.99
C GLN A 138 19.70 -6.22 11.59
N ILE A 139 18.50 -6.71 11.24
CA ILE A 139 18.31 -7.97 10.52
C ILE A 139 18.19 -7.65 9.05
N LEU A 140 18.99 -8.33 8.23
CA LEU A 140 18.72 -8.39 6.80
C LEU A 140 18.53 -9.84 6.36
N ALA A 141 17.34 -10.16 5.85
CA ALA A 141 17.10 -11.38 5.10
C ALA A 141 17.18 -11.05 3.61
N THR A 142 18.26 -11.47 2.94
CA THR A 142 18.45 -11.28 1.50
C THR A 142 17.97 -12.48 0.70
N GLY A 143 17.74 -12.29 -0.59
CA GLY A 143 17.52 -13.40 -1.53
C GLY A 143 16.06 -13.84 -1.61
N LEU A 144 15.11 -12.96 -1.28
CA LEU A 144 13.71 -13.26 -1.56
C LEU A 144 13.50 -13.33 -3.07
N SER A 145 12.99 -14.47 -3.53
CA SER A 145 12.60 -14.63 -4.92
C SER A 145 11.32 -13.85 -5.24
N PRO A 146 11.10 -13.47 -6.50
CA PRO A 146 9.81 -12.95 -6.93
C PRO A 146 8.63 -13.84 -6.52
N GLY A 147 7.48 -13.22 -6.29
CA GLY A 147 6.25 -13.90 -5.87
C GLY A 147 5.65 -13.33 -4.60
N GLU A 148 4.71 -14.07 -4.02
CA GLU A 148 3.99 -13.65 -2.82
C GLU A 148 4.64 -14.18 -1.54
N TRP A 149 4.85 -13.28 -0.58
CA TRP A 149 5.45 -13.55 0.72
C TRP A 149 4.55 -13.07 1.84
N LEU A 150 4.65 -13.76 2.97
CA LEU A 150 4.05 -13.39 4.24
C LEU A 150 5.19 -13.03 5.20
N ILE A 151 5.24 -11.76 5.60
CA ILE A 151 6.21 -11.27 6.57
C ILE A 151 5.48 -11.00 7.87
N THR A 152 5.94 -11.60 8.95
CA THR A 152 5.40 -11.38 10.29
C THR A 152 6.51 -10.87 11.20
N LEU A 153 6.29 -9.71 11.79
CA LEU A 153 7.08 -9.21 12.90
C LEU A 153 6.28 -9.45 14.17
N SER A 154 6.84 -10.17 15.11
CA SER A 154 6.29 -10.33 16.45
C SER A 154 7.21 -9.67 17.47
N THR A 155 6.61 -9.14 18.53
CA THR A 155 7.31 -8.61 19.70
C THR A 155 6.80 -9.34 20.95
N TRP A 156 7.65 -9.56 21.93
CA TRP A 156 7.25 -10.14 23.20
C TRP A 156 8.20 -9.69 24.31
N GLN A 157 7.79 -9.85 25.56
CA GLN A 157 8.66 -9.63 26.71
C GLN A 157 9.24 -10.95 27.20
N ARG A 158 10.53 -10.96 27.53
CA ARG A 158 11.16 -12.09 28.19
C ARG A 158 10.86 -12.08 29.69
N PRO A 159 11.00 -13.22 30.40
CA PRO A 159 10.91 -13.26 31.85
C PRO A 159 11.90 -12.32 32.57
N SER A 160 13.02 -11.96 31.93
CA SER A 160 13.97 -10.96 32.44
C SER A 160 13.44 -9.53 32.45
N GLY A 161 12.36 -9.25 31.71
CA GLY A 161 11.83 -7.91 31.48
C GLY A 161 12.25 -7.30 30.13
N ASP A 162 13.25 -7.88 29.46
CA ASP A 162 13.74 -7.37 28.18
C ASP A 162 12.70 -7.58 27.07
N ALA A 163 12.52 -6.58 26.22
CA ALA A 163 11.76 -6.76 25.00
C ALA A 163 12.57 -7.57 23.97
N ALA A 164 11.89 -8.47 23.27
CA ALA A 164 12.44 -9.27 22.20
C ALA A 164 11.53 -9.17 20.97
N TYR A 165 12.11 -9.43 19.81
CA TYR A 165 11.38 -9.42 18.56
C TYR A 165 11.81 -10.58 17.67
N GLY A 166 10.88 -11.00 16.80
CA GLY A 166 11.05 -12.12 15.90
C GLY A 166 10.56 -11.72 14.53
N LEU A 167 11.38 -12.00 13.52
CA LEU A 167 11.00 -11.84 12.12
C LEU A 167 10.78 -13.22 11.52
N SER A 168 9.60 -13.44 10.96
CA SER A 168 9.25 -14.65 10.22
C SER A 168 8.88 -14.29 8.79
N ILE A 169 9.59 -14.87 7.82
CA ILE A 169 9.33 -14.68 6.39
C ILE A 169 8.97 -16.04 5.79
N LYS A 170 7.79 -16.13 5.16
CA LYS A 170 7.27 -17.39 4.59
C LYS A 170 6.69 -17.15 3.20
N PRO A 171 6.83 -18.07 2.25
CA PRO A 171 6.10 -17.98 0.99
C PRO A 171 4.58 -18.04 1.25
N SER A 172 3.80 -17.22 0.55
CA SER A 172 2.35 -17.30 0.61
C SER A 172 1.86 -18.53 -0.16
N ALA A 173 1.14 -19.42 0.52
CA ALA A 173 0.65 -20.69 -0.04
C ALA A 173 -0.19 -20.55 -1.33
N SER A 174 -0.75 -19.35 -1.59
CA SER A 174 -1.47 -19.00 -2.82
C SER A 174 -0.64 -19.13 -4.10
N SER A 175 0.69 -19.06 -4.00
CA SER A 175 1.58 -19.19 -5.17
C SER A 175 1.79 -20.63 -5.65
N SER A 176 1.28 -21.63 -4.92
CA SER A 176 1.57 -23.05 -5.20
C SER A 176 0.70 -23.70 -6.30
N SER A 177 -0.23 -23.00 -6.93
CA SER A 177 -1.28 -23.67 -7.72
C SER A 177 -0.97 -24.02 -9.18
N SER A 178 0.19 -23.67 -9.78
CA SER A 178 0.32 -23.86 -11.24
C SER A 178 1.68 -24.30 -11.80
N MET A 179 2.68 -24.60 -10.98
CA MET A 179 3.88 -25.28 -11.49
C MET A 179 4.24 -26.45 -10.59
N LYS A 180 4.00 -27.64 -11.13
CA LYS A 180 4.41 -28.95 -10.60
C LYS A 180 5.94 -29.11 -10.73
N ALA A 181 6.69 -28.10 -10.27
CA ALA A 181 8.14 -28.15 -10.19
C ALA A 181 8.51 -28.91 -8.92
N ALA A 182 9.44 -29.86 -9.05
CA ALA A 182 9.95 -30.65 -7.95
C ALA A 182 10.34 -29.77 -6.74
N PRO A 183 10.16 -30.24 -5.50
CA PRO A 183 10.52 -29.50 -4.30
C PRO A 183 12.01 -29.14 -4.38
N ARG A 184 12.31 -27.89 -4.72
CA ARG A 184 13.66 -27.36 -4.59
C ARG A 184 13.94 -27.24 -3.11
N SER A 185 14.76 -28.17 -2.62
CA SER A 185 15.46 -28.13 -1.33
C SER A 185 15.82 -26.69 -0.95
N GLY A 186 15.10 -26.11 0.01
CA GLY A 186 15.34 -24.75 0.50
C GLY A 186 14.06 -24.01 0.85
N GLU A 187 13.17 -24.61 1.67
CA GLU A 187 12.14 -23.82 2.34
C GLU A 187 12.84 -22.95 3.38
N HIS A 188 13.30 -21.78 2.95
CA HIS A 188 13.95 -20.79 3.79
C HIS A 188 12.90 -20.14 4.71
N THR A 189 12.46 -20.87 5.73
CA THR A 189 11.87 -20.21 6.91
C THR A 189 13.03 -19.55 7.64
N VAL A 190 13.32 -18.30 7.26
CA VAL A 190 14.24 -17.46 8.04
C VAL A 190 13.44 -16.97 9.24
N SER A 191 13.56 -17.71 10.34
CA SER A 191 13.18 -17.21 11.66
C SER A 191 14.45 -16.63 12.28
N ALA A 192 14.57 -15.31 12.26
CA ALA A 192 15.60 -14.62 13.00
C ALA A 192 14.99 -14.18 14.33
N GLU A 193 15.45 -14.78 15.43
CA GLU A 193 15.26 -14.23 16.76
C GLU A 193 16.49 -13.36 17.04
N ILE A 194 16.30 -12.05 17.22
CA ILE A 194 17.39 -11.16 17.60
C ILE A 194 17.18 -10.65 19.01
N HIS A 195 18.29 -10.69 19.74
CA HIS A 195 18.45 -10.19 21.07
C HIS A 195 18.92 -8.73 20.95
N ALA A 196 17.98 -7.80 20.80
CA ALA A 196 18.28 -6.46 21.29
C ALA A 196 18.18 -6.53 22.82
N THR A 197 19.08 -5.87 23.54
CA THR A 197 18.91 -5.48 24.95
C THR A 197 18.28 -4.09 24.95
N PRO A 198 16.94 -3.99 24.96
CA PRO A 198 16.27 -2.71 24.86
C PRO A 198 15.90 -2.37 26.30
N ASP A 199 16.81 -1.71 27.00
CA ASP A 199 16.73 -1.64 28.46
C ASP A 199 15.38 -1.10 28.99
N GLN A 200 14.53 -0.43 28.19
CA GLN A 200 13.30 0.18 28.72
C GLN A 200 12.08 0.29 27.76
N TRP A 201 11.77 -0.72 26.93
CA TRP A 201 10.52 -0.62 26.14
C TRP A 201 9.27 -0.50 27.05
N PRO A 202 8.37 0.48 26.80
CA PRO A 202 7.20 0.73 27.63
C PRO A 202 6.13 -0.34 27.40
N LEU A 203 6.25 -1.44 28.13
CA LEU A 203 5.27 -2.52 28.14
C LEU A 203 4.26 -2.28 29.29
N ASP A 204 3.01 -2.64 29.07
CA ASP A 204 2.00 -2.71 30.13
C ASP A 204 2.19 -3.96 30.99
N LYS A 205 1.34 -4.11 32.01
CA LYS A 205 1.41 -5.23 32.97
C LYS A 205 1.15 -6.60 32.31
N ASP A 206 0.56 -6.60 31.12
CA ASP A 206 0.27 -7.80 30.33
C ASP A 206 1.39 -8.06 29.30
N GLY A 207 2.51 -7.33 29.36
CA GLY A 207 3.60 -7.44 28.39
C GLY A 207 3.25 -6.88 27.01
N ARG A 208 2.28 -5.97 26.92
CA ARG A 208 1.86 -5.34 25.66
C ARG A 208 2.52 -3.97 25.50
N LEU A 209 2.93 -3.65 24.28
CA LEU A 209 3.50 -2.34 23.97
C LEU A 209 2.46 -1.22 24.17
N LEU A 210 2.73 -0.31 25.11
CA LEU A 210 1.97 0.92 25.30
C LEU A 210 2.24 1.85 24.11
N SER A 211 1.30 1.89 23.16
CA SER A 211 1.42 2.70 21.95
C SER A 211 1.04 4.14 22.22
N LEU A 212 2.03 5.03 22.34
CA LEU A 212 1.85 6.47 22.17
C LEU A 212 2.76 6.89 21.01
N GLY A 213 2.28 6.69 19.79
CA GLY A 213 3.04 7.02 18.59
C GLY A 213 2.17 7.03 17.34
N THR A 214 2.57 7.84 16.37
CA THR A 214 1.98 7.88 15.03
C THR A 214 2.36 6.60 14.31
N GLU A 215 1.48 5.61 14.33
CA GLU A 215 1.63 4.41 13.53
C GLU A 215 1.23 4.75 12.08
N VAL A 216 2.24 4.96 11.22
CA VAL A 216 2.01 5.04 9.78
C VAL A 216 1.79 3.62 9.27
N GLN A 217 0.56 3.14 9.41
CA GLN A 217 0.10 1.91 8.77
C GLN A 217 -0.54 2.26 7.44
N ALA A 218 0.19 2.02 6.37
CA ALA A 218 -0.46 1.97 5.08
C ALA A 218 -1.15 0.61 4.93
N THR A 219 -2.48 0.64 4.84
CA THR A 219 -3.30 -0.57 4.68
C THR A 219 -2.92 -1.31 3.40
N SER A 220 -2.60 -0.56 2.33
CA SER A 220 -2.03 -1.06 1.09
C SER A 220 -1.04 -0.03 0.52
N VAL A 221 0.10 -0.50 0.04
CA VAL A 221 1.14 0.34 -0.58
C VAL A 221 1.62 -0.31 -1.88
N GLU A 222 1.83 0.53 -2.89
CA GLU A 222 2.46 0.18 -4.16
C GLU A 222 3.72 1.04 -4.32
N ARG A 223 4.82 0.42 -4.79
CA ARG A 223 6.09 1.08 -5.06
C ARG A 223 6.75 0.52 -6.31
N GLU A 224 7.50 1.36 -7.01
CA GLU A 224 8.31 0.94 -8.15
C GLU A 224 9.49 0.08 -7.67
N PRO A 225 9.97 -0.90 -8.47
CA PRO A 225 11.23 -1.58 -8.19
C PRO A 225 12.38 -0.55 -8.14
N GLY A 226 13.18 -0.62 -7.08
CA GLY A 226 14.25 0.34 -6.77
C GLY A 226 13.91 1.21 -5.55
N ASP A 227 12.61 1.46 -5.32
CA ASP A 227 12.15 2.22 -4.17
C ASP A 227 12.10 1.37 -2.90
N GLN A 228 12.41 1.99 -1.77
CA GLN A 228 12.22 1.39 -0.46
C GLN A 228 10.73 1.32 -0.11
N LEU A 229 10.24 0.12 0.19
CA LEU A 229 8.88 -0.07 0.69
C LEU A 229 8.90 -0.24 2.22
N VAL A 230 8.55 0.82 2.95
CA VAL A 230 8.42 0.79 4.41
C VAL A 230 7.11 0.11 4.79
N LEU A 231 7.20 -1.00 5.52
CA LEU A 231 6.06 -1.79 6.00
C LEU A 231 5.63 -1.39 7.41
N LEU A 232 6.61 -1.09 8.26
CA LEU A 232 6.42 -0.60 9.61
C LEU A 232 7.44 0.49 9.91
N ASN A 233 7.00 1.57 10.51
CA ASN A 233 7.85 2.50 11.23
C ASN A 233 7.12 2.87 12.51
N ARG A 234 7.51 2.23 13.63
CA ARG A 234 6.90 2.45 14.93
C ARG A 234 7.96 2.89 15.90
N ARG A 235 7.79 4.07 16.48
CA ARG A 235 8.63 4.57 17.57
C ARG A 235 7.95 4.35 18.92
N PHE A 236 8.75 4.15 19.95
CA PHE A 236 8.30 3.95 21.32
C PHE A 236 8.65 5.18 22.16
N VAL A 237 7.64 5.76 22.80
CA VAL A 237 7.83 6.86 23.75
C VAL A 237 8.00 6.24 25.14
N HIS A 238 9.15 6.47 25.76
CA HIS A 238 9.40 6.04 27.13
C HIS A 238 8.42 6.76 28.08
N SER A 239 7.75 5.99 28.93
CA SER A 239 6.97 6.57 30.02
C SER A 239 7.83 6.62 31.27
N GLU A 240 8.06 7.81 31.81
CA GLU A 240 8.71 7.92 33.12
C GLU A 240 7.69 7.69 34.23
N ASN A 241 8.06 6.85 35.20
CA ASN A 241 7.29 6.72 36.43
C ASN A 241 7.61 7.92 37.34
N LEU A 242 6.65 8.81 37.53
CA LEU A 242 6.77 9.86 38.53
C LEU A 242 6.76 9.25 39.94
N ALA A 243 7.35 9.94 40.91
CA ALA A 243 7.46 9.49 42.30
C ALA A 243 6.10 9.16 42.97
N ASN A 244 4.99 9.64 42.41
CA ASN A 244 3.62 9.36 42.85
C ASN A 244 2.97 8.13 42.18
N GLY A 245 3.72 7.37 41.37
CA GLY A 245 3.21 6.22 40.61
C GLY A 245 2.38 6.59 39.38
N VAL A 246 2.29 7.88 39.02
CA VAL A 246 1.66 8.34 37.79
C VAL A 246 2.67 8.20 36.65
N LYS A 247 2.26 7.54 35.55
CA LYS A 247 3.05 7.51 34.32
C LYS A 247 2.94 8.86 33.62
N SER A 248 4.06 9.56 33.46
CA SER A 248 4.13 10.75 32.62
C SER A 248 4.57 10.34 31.22
N TYR A 249 3.86 10.85 30.22
CA TYR A 249 4.26 10.74 28.82
C TYR A 249 4.64 12.15 28.38
N SER A 250 5.90 12.55 28.59
CA SER A 250 6.43 13.73 27.92
C SER A 250 6.68 13.35 26.46
N MET A 251 6.12 14.11 25.53
CA MET A 251 6.62 14.06 24.16
C MET A 251 7.99 14.75 24.17
N PRO A 252 9.09 14.02 23.89
CA PRO A 252 10.39 14.66 23.77
C PRO A 252 10.39 15.66 22.61
N ASP A 253 11.17 16.74 22.73
CA ASP A 253 11.36 17.73 21.65
C ASP A 253 11.99 17.09 20.40
N THR A 254 12.72 15.99 20.59
CA THR A 254 13.30 15.14 19.53
C THR A 254 12.50 13.86 19.38
N PRO A 255 12.21 13.40 18.15
CA PRO A 255 11.46 12.16 17.95
C PRO A 255 12.19 10.97 18.59
N PRO A 256 11.48 10.07 19.31
CA PRO A 256 12.11 8.95 20.01
C PRO A 256 12.88 8.06 19.03
N THR A 257 14.15 7.79 19.34
CA THR A 257 15.02 6.89 18.55
C THR A 257 14.66 5.43 18.74
N ASP A 258 14.07 5.08 19.88
CA ASP A 258 13.66 3.72 20.18
C ASP A 258 12.41 3.36 19.39
N GLY A 259 12.43 2.17 18.79
CA GLY A 259 11.41 1.80 17.82
C GLY A 259 11.78 0.56 17.03
N VAL A 260 10.91 0.22 16.10
CA VAL A 260 11.14 -0.79 15.09
C VAL A 260 10.72 -0.25 13.72
N ALA A 261 11.62 -0.41 12.76
CA ALA A 261 11.34 -0.16 11.37
C ALA A 261 11.55 -1.45 10.57
N LEU A 262 10.61 -1.76 9.68
CA LEU A 262 10.64 -2.91 8.77
C LEU A 262 10.40 -2.40 7.36
N TRP A 263 11.26 -2.75 6.42
CA TRP A 263 11.12 -2.35 5.04
C TRP A 263 11.66 -3.41 4.07
N ILE A 264 11.18 -3.33 2.83
CA ILE A 264 11.69 -4.10 1.69
C ILE A 264 12.67 -3.24 0.92
N VAL A 265 13.79 -3.86 0.57
CA VAL A 265 14.80 -3.31 -0.34
C VAL A 265 14.80 -4.13 -1.61
N SER A 266 14.85 -3.47 -2.76
CA SER A 266 15.05 -4.11 -4.07
C SER A 266 16.40 -3.70 -4.62
N LYS A 267 17.22 -4.68 -5.00
CA LYS A 267 18.45 -4.41 -5.74
C LYS A 267 18.06 -4.18 -7.20
N PRO A 268 18.52 -3.10 -7.84
CA PRO A 268 18.33 -2.94 -9.28
C PRO A 268 18.96 -4.14 -10.02
N PRO A 269 18.41 -4.55 -11.16
CA PRO A 269 19.03 -5.59 -11.98
C PRO A 269 20.46 -5.14 -12.33
N GLU A 270 21.44 -6.05 -12.17
CA GLU A 270 22.80 -5.80 -12.66
C GLU A 270 22.72 -5.76 -14.20
N GLU A 271 23.03 -4.59 -14.78
CA GLU A 271 23.15 -4.41 -16.25
C GLU A 271 24.37 -5.15 -16.82
#